data_AF-A0A0N8HXS7-F1
#
_entry.id   AF-A0A0N8HXS7-F1
#
_cell.length_a   1.000
_cell.length_b   1.000
_cell.length_c   1.000
_cell.angle_alpha   90.00
_cell.angle_beta   90.00
_cell.angle_gamma   90.00
#
_symmetry.space_group_name_H-M   'P 1'
#
loop_
_entity.id
_entity.type
_entity.pdbx_description
1 polymer ?
#
loop_
_entity_poly.entity_id
_entity_poly.type
_entity_poly.pdbx_seq_one_letter_code
_entity_poly.pdbx_strand_id
1 'polypeptide(L)'
;MPKIRVLVYGSEAAVNLLATYSDNAVRAGYVARQSLISAMNGASSVDLTALPSLTSAASRVLMDDARSSLTDELVVKSGQLDCVLWDLADERFGVYRLTDGTYLTASPHLAKTSVRGAQITRHVRFGTREHLALWKTAADGLIALLGTLGLHSRTFTLKLPPAAHSQKAPGASQRLHGRARAIAYAPYYRHLRRRGIAVLDAKPNIAMTKGARGEPAPSIGDQHYHDLAAQLAAALKNRSSEKPRHWNWDAQHQAPVLCWSDPDQLDVRIEGRTEHVIVPRPGTGEKYPIRFLVQNTGADTLLVVSHGALARAKYEVPRFEFLSTLQSRGENLLFLSDGALEAYPELELAWFTGDAEDDLTARYSSTVRAVAEQLDAKKILFVGGSGGGFASVNLAASVEGSRTLAFNPQTDIRKYWAKSVLTYQRTLFPEMNSPEELSHLQERVSLVHRVSTSAPGTYQVIYVQNDDDAFHIEKHLKPFAKQLGMTPTTSVSANGNVQLIVEPFAVGHNMPYRSVLNPLIDYALHDWGEKLNPWNKQQYERLDLSAQ
;
A
#
# COMPACT_ATOMS: atom_id res chain seq x y z
N MET A 1 -30.60 1.54 -1.23
CA MET A 1 -29.21 1.55 -0.72
C MET A 1 -28.43 0.46 -1.44
N PRO A 2 -27.15 0.65 -1.79
CA PRO A 2 -26.33 -0.42 -2.37
C PRO A 2 -26.23 -1.60 -1.39
N LYS A 3 -26.33 -2.83 -1.90
CA LYS A 3 -26.21 -4.05 -1.09
C LYS A 3 -24.74 -4.30 -0.70
N ILE A 4 -24.51 -4.70 0.54
CA ILE A 4 -23.20 -5.07 1.09
C ILE A 4 -22.71 -6.34 0.40
N ARG A 5 -21.57 -6.29 -0.26
CA ARG A 5 -20.95 -7.40 -1.00
C ARG A 5 -20.03 -8.19 -0.07
N VAL A 6 -20.36 -9.46 0.12
CA VAL A 6 -19.70 -10.33 1.11
C VAL A 6 -19.03 -11.50 0.40
N LEU A 7 -17.74 -11.72 0.67
CA LEU A 7 -17.09 -13.00 0.38
C LEU A 7 -17.26 -13.92 1.58
N VAL A 8 -17.77 -15.11 1.36
CA VAL A 8 -17.88 -16.13 2.40
C VAL A 8 -16.71 -17.09 2.26
N TYR A 9 -15.95 -17.28 3.33
CA TYR A 9 -14.91 -18.30 3.43
C TYR A 9 -15.29 -19.30 4.52
N GLY A 10 -15.53 -20.55 4.15
CA GLY A 10 -15.91 -21.62 5.07
C GLY A 10 -17.18 -22.35 4.64
N SER A 11 -18.06 -22.62 5.60
CA SER A 11 -19.16 -23.56 5.43
C SER A 11 -20.45 -22.94 4.88
N GLU A 12 -21.32 -23.82 4.38
CA GLU A 12 -22.71 -23.51 4.03
C GLU A 12 -23.50 -22.88 5.19
N ALA A 13 -23.09 -23.06 6.45
CA ALA A 13 -23.74 -22.40 7.58
C ALA A 13 -23.53 -20.88 7.55
N ALA A 14 -22.37 -20.39 7.12
CA ALA A 14 -22.11 -18.96 6.93
C ALA A 14 -22.87 -18.41 5.71
N VAL A 15 -23.00 -19.20 4.64
CA VAL A 15 -23.83 -18.86 3.47
C VAL A 15 -25.31 -18.74 3.86
N ASN A 16 -25.83 -19.72 4.60
CA ASN A 16 -27.21 -19.71 5.06
C ASN A 16 -27.48 -18.54 6.00
N LEU A 17 -26.54 -18.20 6.89
CA LEU A 17 -26.65 -17.00 7.75
C LEU A 17 -26.84 -15.73 6.92
N LEU A 18 -26.06 -15.56 5.85
CA LEU A 18 -26.19 -14.44 4.91
C LEU A 18 -27.53 -14.45 4.16
N ALA A 19 -27.99 -15.64 3.73
CA ALA A 19 -29.23 -15.78 2.96
C ALA A 19 -30.51 -15.60 3.81
N THR A 20 -30.47 -15.95 5.10
CA THR A 20 -31.67 -16.04 5.95
C THR A 20 -32.03 -14.69 6.59
N TYR A 21 -31.08 -13.75 6.74
CA TYR A 21 -31.30 -12.56 7.57
C TYR A 21 -30.82 -11.20 7.04
N SER A 22 -30.33 -11.09 5.79
CA SER A 22 -29.93 -9.78 5.26
C SER A 22 -30.56 -9.44 3.91
N ASP A 23 -31.62 -8.62 3.93
CA ASP A 23 -32.16 -7.98 2.72
C ASP A 23 -31.16 -7.01 2.06
N ASN A 24 -30.14 -6.61 2.82
CA ASN A 24 -29.14 -5.60 2.46
C ASN A 24 -27.75 -6.16 2.12
N ALA A 25 -27.55 -7.48 2.04
CA ALA A 25 -26.27 -8.05 1.64
C ALA A 25 -26.40 -9.05 0.49
N VAL A 26 -25.33 -9.21 -0.27
CA VAL A 26 -25.22 -10.12 -1.41
C VAL A 26 -23.89 -10.86 -1.37
N ARG A 27 -23.93 -12.17 -1.67
CA ARG A 27 -22.71 -12.98 -1.75
C ARG A 27 -21.97 -12.67 -3.06
N ALA A 28 -20.77 -12.09 -2.94
CA ALA A 28 -19.90 -11.73 -4.06
C ALA A 28 -18.83 -12.79 -4.37
N GLY A 29 -18.55 -13.68 -3.41
CA GLY A 29 -17.64 -14.82 -3.56
C GLY A 29 -17.94 -15.91 -2.53
N TYR A 30 -17.54 -17.15 -2.82
CA TYR A 30 -17.66 -18.26 -1.90
C TYR A 30 -16.51 -19.24 -2.06
N VAL A 31 -15.71 -19.41 -1.00
CA VAL A 31 -14.67 -20.43 -0.92
C VAL A 31 -15.09 -21.44 0.15
N ALA A 32 -15.35 -22.67 -0.30
CA ALA A 32 -15.90 -23.73 0.52
C ALA A 32 -14.88 -24.85 0.73
N ARG A 33 -14.96 -25.55 1.86
CA ARG A 33 -14.25 -26.84 2.08
C ARG A 33 -12.74 -26.80 1.92
N GLN A 34 -12.13 -25.64 2.11
CA GLN A 34 -10.70 -25.43 2.05
C GLN A 34 -10.20 -25.01 3.44
N SER A 35 -9.45 -25.89 4.10
CA SER A 35 -8.72 -25.56 5.33
C SER A 35 -7.74 -24.44 5.03
N LEU A 36 -7.54 -23.54 6.00
CA LEU A 36 -6.60 -22.45 5.87
C LEU A 36 -5.18 -22.93 5.62
N ILE A 37 -4.81 -24.09 6.17
CA ILE A 37 -3.50 -24.70 5.92
C ILE A 37 -3.35 -25.01 4.42
N SER A 38 -4.39 -25.57 3.79
CA SER A 38 -4.45 -25.87 2.35
C SER A 38 -4.57 -24.60 1.49
N ALA A 39 -5.17 -23.54 2.05
CA ALA A 39 -5.37 -22.28 1.35
C ALA A 39 -4.11 -21.43 1.24
N MET A 40 -3.16 -21.61 2.18
CA MET A 40 -1.99 -20.73 2.35
C MET A 40 -0.66 -21.43 2.07
N ASN A 41 -0.65 -22.70 1.66
CA ASN A 41 0.57 -23.46 1.34
C ASN A 41 0.91 -23.50 -0.16
N GLY A 42 0.14 -22.82 -1.01
CA GLY A 42 0.30 -22.80 -2.47
C GLY A 42 -0.24 -24.03 -3.20
N ALA A 43 -0.43 -23.91 -4.52
CA ALA A 43 -1.02 -24.94 -5.36
C ALA A 43 -0.20 -26.25 -5.30
N SER A 44 -0.91 -27.36 -5.14
CA SER A 44 -0.34 -28.70 -5.09
C SER A 44 -0.12 -29.28 -6.49
N SER A 45 0.89 -30.15 -6.62
CA SER A 45 1.12 -30.96 -7.82
C SER A 45 0.23 -32.21 -7.90
N VAL A 46 -0.77 -32.32 -7.01
CA VAL A 46 -1.77 -33.39 -7.02
C VAL A 46 -2.70 -33.25 -8.22
N ASP A 47 -2.89 -34.36 -8.94
CA ASP A 47 -3.90 -34.47 -9.99
C ASP A 47 -5.08 -35.28 -9.44
N LEU A 48 -6.23 -34.63 -9.35
CA LEU A 48 -7.46 -35.21 -8.80
C LEU A 48 -8.43 -35.49 -9.94
N THR A 49 -8.79 -36.75 -10.15
CA THR A 49 -9.83 -37.08 -11.12
C THR A 49 -11.12 -37.45 -10.38
N ALA A 50 -12.21 -36.74 -10.68
CA ALA A 50 -13.51 -36.99 -10.08
C ALA A 50 -14.08 -38.34 -10.52
N LEU A 51 -14.53 -39.16 -9.57
CA LEU A 51 -15.28 -40.38 -9.89
C LEU A 51 -16.73 -40.02 -10.26
N PRO A 52 -17.46 -40.86 -11.02
CA PRO A 52 -18.83 -40.58 -11.47
C PRO A 52 -19.83 -40.26 -10.34
N SER A 53 -19.53 -40.62 -9.10
CA SER A 53 -20.36 -40.38 -7.91
C SER A 53 -20.17 -38.98 -7.28
N LEU A 54 -19.30 -38.15 -7.85
CA LEU A 54 -19.03 -36.78 -7.40
C LEU A 54 -19.70 -35.78 -8.34
N THR A 55 -20.46 -34.84 -7.77
CA THR A 55 -21.13 -33.80 -8.57
C THR A 55 -20.11 -32.80 -9.11
N SER A 56 -20.41 -32.13 -10.23
CA SER A 56 -19.51 -31.13 -10.83
C SER A 56 -19.18 -29.98 -9.86
N ALA A 57 -20.13 -29.56 -9.03
CA ALA A 57 -19.90 -28.54 -8.00
C ALA A 57 -18.92 -29.03 -6.92
N ALA A 58 -19.08 -30.27 -6.44
CA ALA A 58 -18.17 -30.86 -5.46
C ALA A 58 -16.78 -31.13 -6.04
N SER A 59 -16.71 -31.48 -7.33
CA SER A 59 -15.44 -31.60 -8.06
C SER A 59 -14.72 -30.26 -8.14
N ARG A 60 -15.42 -29.16 -8.45
CA ARG A 60 -14.83 -27.82 -8.52
C ARG A 60 -14.23 -27.40 -7.19
N VAL A 61 -14.99 -27.55 -6.10
CA VAL A 61 -14.53 -27.25 -4.74
C VAL A 61 -13.23 -28.00 -4.38
N LEU A 62 -13.10 -29.26 -4.81
CA LEU A 62 -11.89 -30.03 -4.55
C LEU A 62 -10.68 -29.54 -5.39
N MET A 63 -10.92 -29.16 -6.63
CA MET A 63 -9.88 -28.58 -7.49
C MET A 63 -9.42 -27.22 -6.98
N ASP A 64 -10.34 -26.41 -6.51
CA ASP A 64 -10.10 -25.10 -5.90
C ASP A 64 -9.28 -25.24 -4.61
N ASP A 65 -9.55 -26.29 -3.82
CA ASP A 65 -8.76 -26.68 -2.64
C ASP A 65 -7.30 -26.99 -3.01
N ALA A 66 -7.09 -27.85 -4.01
CA ALA A 66 -5.78 -28.22 -4.51
C ALA A 66 -4.99 -27.05 -5.12
N ARG A 67 -5.69 -26.02 -5.62
CA ARG A 67 -5.09 -24.79 -6.16
C ARG A 67 -4.85 -23.71 -5.12
N SER A 68 -5.24 -23.91 -3.86
CA SER A 68 -5.17 -22.87 -2.83
C SER A 68 -5.97 -21.60 -3.19
N SER A 69 -7.12 -21.77 -3.84
CA SER A 69 -7.88 -20.70 -4.52
C SER A 69 -8.35 -19.52 -3.64
N LEU A 70 -8.39 -19.65 -2.31
CA LEU A 70 -8.79 -18.54 -1.43
C LEU A 70 -7.99 -17.27 -1.69
N THR A 71 -6.68 -17.41 -1.88
CA THR A 71 -5.77 -16.29 -2.05
C THR A 71 -6.08 -15.54 -3.34
N ASP A 72 -6.21 -16.25 -4.46
CA ASP A 72 -6.62 -15.71 -5.75
C ASP A 72 -7.99 -15.05 -5.70
N GLU A 73 -8.99 -15.71 -5.10
CA GLU A 73 -10.35 -15.18 -4.96
C GLU A 73 -10.38 -13.87 -4.16
N LEU A 74 -9.62 -13.80 -3.05
CA LEU A 74 -9.49 -12.58 -2.26
C LEU A 74 -8.79 -11.46 -3.04
N VAL A 75 -7.69 -11.76 -3.74
CA VAL A 75 -6.96 -10.78 -4.55
C VAL A 75 -7.86 -10.21 -5.65
N VAL A 76 -8.51 -11.08 -6.43
CA VAL A 76 -9.37 -10.70 -7.56
C VAL A 76 -10.59 -9.88 -7.10
N LYS A 77 -11.21 -10.24 -5.98
CA LYS A 77 -12.47 -9.63 -5.55
C LYS A 77 -12.32 -8.50 -4.54
N SER A 78 -11.17 -8.35 -3.87
CA SER A 78 -10.94 -7.40 -2.78
C SER A 78 -11.55 -6.01 -2.99
N GLY A 79 -11.31 -5.38 -4.16
CA GLY A 79 -11.84 -4.04 -4.49
C GLY A 79 -13.37 -3.94 -4.61
N GLN A 80 -14.05 -5.08 -4.64
CA GLN A 80 -15.51 -5.20 -4.71
C GLN A 80 -16.12 -5.73 -3.41
N LEU A 81 -15.33 -5.98 -2.36
CA LEU A 81 -15.83 -6.56 -1.12
C LEU A 81 -16.02 -5.49 -0.05
N ASP A 82 -17.18 -5.50 0.58
CA ASP A 82 -17.46 -4.70 1.76
C ASP A 82 -17.01 -5.42 3.03
N CYS A 83 -17.07 -6.76 3.06
CA CYS A 83 -16.50 -7.58 4.12
C CYS A 83 -16.20 -9.02 3.70
N VAL A 84 -15.38 -9.70 4.50
CA VAL A 84 -15.14 -11.14 4.44
C VAL A 84 -15.79 -11.78 5.66
N LEU A 85 -16.64 -12.79 5.42
CA LEU A 85 -17.27 -13.59 6.46
C LEU A 85 -16.58 -14.94 6.51
N TRP A 86 -15.87 -15.21 7.59
CA TRP A 86 -15.06 -16.41 7.75
C TRP A 86 -15.61 -17.31 8.84
N ASP A 87 -15.79 -18.61 8.60
CA ASP A 87 -16.01 -19.58 9.67
C ASP A 87 -14.98 -20.73 9.63
N LEU A 88 -14.70 -21.31 10.80
CA LEU A 88 -13.66 -22.32 10.97
C LEU A 88 -14.18 -23.76 10.80
N ALA A 89 -15.41 -23.97 10.34
CA ALA A 89 -16.04 -25.29 10.36
C ALA A 89 -15.27 -26.34 9.56
N ASP A 90 -14.65 -25.96 8.45
CA ASP A 90 -13.95 -26.89 7.56
C ASP A 90 -12.60 -27.34 8.13
N GLU A 91 -12.03 -26.62 9.11
CA GLU A 91 -10.83 -27.06 9.82
C GLU A 91 -11.02 -28.39 10.54
N ARG A 92 -12.27 -28.76 10.86
CA ARG A 92 -12.59 -30.04 11.53
C ARG A 92 -12.09 -31.27 10.79
N PHE A 93 -11.90 -31.16 9.48
CA PHE A 93 -11.46 -32.26 8.65
C PHE A 93 -9.97 -32.53 8.83
N GLY A 94 -9.20 -31.51 9.24
CA GLY A 94 -7.74 -31.54 9.14
C GLY A 94 -7.28 -31.53 7.69
N VAL A 95 -5.98 -31.77 7.50
CA VAL A 95 -5.34 -31.77 6.18
C VAL A 95 -4.53 -33.03 5.97
N TYR A 96 -4.45 -33.50 4.74
CA TYR A 96 -3.48 -34.49 4.30
C TYR A 96 -2.19 -33.79 3.89
N ARG A 97 -1.05 -34.27 4.38
CA ARG A 97 0.26 -33.86 3.88
C ARG A 97 0.60 -34.68 2.64
N LEU A 98 1.04 -34.03 1.58
CA LEU A 98 1.41 -34.67 0.32
C LEU A 98 2.93 -34.88 0.21
N THR A 99 3.36 -35.72 -0.74
CA THR A 99 4.78 -36.03 -0.97
C THR A 99 5.59 -34.84 -1.48
N ASP A 100 4.95 -33.87 -2.13
CA ASP A 100 5.56 -32.62 -2.59
C ASP A 100 5.68 -31.56 -1.48
N GLY A 101 5.28 -31.90 -0.24
CA GLY A 101 5.33 -31.00 0.92
C GLY A 101 4.10 -30.11 1.07
N THR A 102 3.17 -30.10 0.11
CA THR A 102 1.92 -29.35 0.18
C THR A 102 0.87 -30.04 1.07
N TYR A 103 -0.22 -29.33 1.33
CA TYR A 103 -1.36 -29.80 2.10
C TYR A 103 -2.63 -29.75 1.27
N LEU A 104 -3.51 -30.72 1.49
CA LEU A 104 -4.84 -30.78 0.89
C LEU A 104 -5.87 -30.99 1.99
N THR A 105 -7.03 -30.33 1.92
CA THR A 105 -8.08 -30.52 2.93
C THR A 105 -8.59 -31.95 2.91
N ALA A 106 -8.71 -32.58 4.08
CA ALA A 106 -9.22 -33.94 4.21
C ALA A 106 -10.76 -34.00 4.08
N SER A 107 -11.28 -33.38 3.02
CA SER A 107 -12.70 -33.20 2.79
C SER A 107 -13.38 -34.55 2.44
N PRO A 108 -14.68 -34.71 2.73
CA PRO A 108 -15.41 -35.93 2.35
C PRO A 108 -15.46 -36.18 0.82
N HIS A 109 -15.20 -35.15 0.00
CA HIS A 109 -15.18 -35.26 -1.46
C HIS A 109 -13.94 -35.99 -1.96
N LEU A 110 -12.81 -35.89 -1.25
CA LEU A 110 -11.56 -36.54 -1.63
C LEU A 110 -11.70 -38.08 -1.68
N ALA A 111 -12.52 -38.66 -0.80
CA ALA A 111 -12.82 -40.11 -0.79
C ALA A 111 -13.53 -40.60 -2.08
N LYS A 112 -14.01 -39.69 -2.93
CA LYS A 112 -14.67 -39.98 -4.21
C LYS A 112 -13.83 -39.52 -5.41
N THR A 113 -12.51 -39.47 -5.25
CA THR A 113 -11.58 -39.08 -6.31
C THR A 113 -10.41 -40.04 -6.40
N SER A 114 -9.86 -40.20 -7.60
CA SER A 114 -8.56 -40.84 -7.78
C SER A 114 -7.46 -39.79 -7.69
N VAL A 115 -6.40 -40.10 -6.93
CA VAL A 115 -5.25 -39.22 -6.71
C VAL A 115 -4.07 -39.69 -7.57
N ARG A 116 -3.51 -38.79 -8.36
CA ARG A 116 -2.28 -38.96 -9.16
C ARG A 116 -1.30 -37.82 -8.85
N GLY A 117 -0.05 -37.94 -9.29
CA GLY A 117 0.99 -36.97 -8.95
C GLY A 117 1.39 -37.09 -7.47
N ALA A 118 1.37 -35.98 -6.73
CA ALA A 118 1.70 -35.98 -5.30
C ALA A 118 0.78 -36.90 -4.49
N GLN A 119 1.38 -37.79 -3.69
CA GLN A 119 0.65 -38.82 -2.94
C GLN A 119 0.41 -38.39 -1.50
N ILE A 120 -0.70 -38.87 -0.91
CA ILE A 120 -1.00 -38.63 0.51
C ILE A 120 -0.02 -39.40 1.39
N THR A 121 0.72 -38.69 2.22
CA THR A 121 1.69 -39.28 3.15
C THR A 121 1.07 -39.55 4.52
N ARG A 122 0.36 -38.57 5.09
CA ARG A 122 -0.30 -38.71 6.41
C ARG A 122 -1.41 -37.69 6.62
N HIS A 123 -2.31 -38.01 7.54
CA HIS A 123 -3.38 -37.11 8.00
C HIS A 123 -2.94 -36.31 9.22
N VAL A 124 -2.93 -34.98 9.10
CA VAL A 124 -2.76 -34.07 10.23
C VAL A 124 -4.14 -33.71 10.77
N ARG A 125 -4.51 -34.37 11.87
CA ARG A 125 -5.84 -34.26 12.46
C ARG A 125 -6.07 -32.91 13.13
N PHE A 126 -7.26 -32.35 12.95
CA PHE A 126 -7.73 -31.17 13.67
C PHE A 126 -7.57 -31.30 15.18
N GLY A 127 -7.21 -30.19 15.84
CA GLY A 127 -7.09 -30.12 17.30
C GLY A 127 -5.78 -30.70 17.86
N THR A 128 -4.94 -31.33 17.03
CA THR A 128 -3.58 -31.70 17.42
C THR A 128 -2.68 -30.46 17.55
N ARG A 129 -1.57 -30.59 18.29
CA ARG A 129 -0.56 -29.51 18.40
C ARG A 129 0.04 -29.17 17.04
N GLU A 130 0.30 -30.18 16.23
CA GLU A 130 0.82 -30.02 14.87
C GLU A 130 -0.16 -29.22 13.99
N HIS A 131 -1.44 -29.60 13.96
CA HIS A 131 -2.44 -28.88 13.18
C HIS A 131 -2.54 -27.42 13.61
N LEU A 132 -2.59 -27.16 14.93
CA LEU A 132 -2.67 -25.80 15.45
C LEU A 132 -1.43 -24.97 15.08
N ALA A 133 -0.24 -25.56 15.05
CA ALA A 133 0.98 -24.87 14.67
C ALA A 133 0.96 -24.46 13.19
N LEU A 134 0.68 -25.43 12.29
CA LEU A 134 0.54 -25.18 10.85
C LEU A 134 -0.55 -24.13 10.57
N TRP A 135 -1.69 -24.27 11.22
CA TRP A 135 -2.81 -23.35 11.05
C TRP A 135 -2.48 -21.93 11.51
N LYS A 136 -1.72 -21.76 12.60
CA LYS A 136 -1.30 -20.42 13.06
C LYS A 136 -0.39 -19.73 12.05
N THR A 137 0.58 -20.46 11.49
CA THR A 137 1.43 -19.94 10.42
C THR A 137 0.59 -19.52 9.22
N ALA A 138 -0.35 -20.37 8.79
CA ALA A 138 -1.27 -20.06 7.71
C ALA A 138 -2.17 -18.85 8.04
N ALA A 139 -2.65 -18.74 9.27
CA ALA A 139 -3.47 -17.62 9.73
C ALA A 139 -2.69 -16.31 9.77
N ASP A 140 -1.43 -16.31 10.23
CA ASP A 140 -0.60 -15.11 10.20
C ASP A 140 -0.34 -14.67 8.75
N GLY A 141 -0.13 -15.61 7.83
CA GLY A 141 -0.02 -15.33 6.39
C GLY A 141 -1.31 -14.76 5.80
N LEU A 142 -2.48 -15.34 6.10
CA LEU A 142 -3.76 -14.82 5.63
C LEU A 142 -4.04 -13.44 6.22
N ILE A 143 -3.72 -13.21 7.49
CA ILE A 143 -3.91 -11.91 8.15
C ILE A 143 -3.03 -10.84 7.51
N ALA A 144 -1.79 -11.18 7.14
CA ALA A 144 -0.93 -10.30 6.36
C ALA A 144 -1.55 -9.98 4.99
N LEU A 145 -2.03 -10.99 4.27
CA LEU A 145 -2.74 -10.82 2.99
C LEU A 145 -4.02 -9.98 3.13
N LEU A 146 -4.84 -10.22 4.15
CA LEU A 146 -6.02 -9.40 4.42
C LEU A 146 -5.62 -7.96 4.78
N GLY A 147 -4.45 -7.76 5.39
CA GLY A 147 -3.86 -6.45 5.61
C GLY A 147 -3.52 -5.75 4.31
N THR A 148 -2.81 -6.44 3.40
CA THR A 148 -2.46 -5.88 2.07
C THR A 148 -3.70 -5.59 1.21
N LEU A 149 -4.74 -6.41 1.33
CA LEU A 149 -6.01 -6.25 0.62
C LEU A 149 -7.00 -5.29 1.30
N GLY A 150 -6.69 -4.78 2.49
CA GLY A 150 -7.59 -3.89 3.23
C GLY A 150 -8.83 -4.53 3.84
N LEU A 151 -8.85 -5.85 3.85
CA LEU A 151 -9.94 -6.65 4.37
C LEU A 151 -9.73 -7.02 5.84
N HIS A 152 -8.57 -6.73 6.45
CA HIS A 152 -8.25 -7.09 7.83
C HIS A 152 -9.32 -6.62 8.83
N SER A 153 -9.61 -5.31 8.84
CA SER A 153 -10.63 -4.71 9.72
C SER A 153 -12.08 -5.01 9.29
N ARG A 154 -12.24 -5.61 8.10
CA ARG A 154 -13.51 -5.99 7.46
C ARG A 154 -13.70 -7.51 7.41
N THR A 155 -12.84 -8.25 8.09
CA THR A 155 -12.95 -9.70 8.18
C THR A 155 -13.56 -10.05 9.52
N PHE A 156 -14.69 -10.75 9.47
CA PHE A 156 -15.44 -11.19 10.62
C PHE A 156 -15.42 -12.71 10.69
N THR A 157 -14.85 -13.24 11.76
CA THR A 157 -14.88 -14.67 12.02
C THR A 157 -16.11 -15.05 12.82
N LEU A 158 -16.91 -15.97 12.31
CA LEU A 158 -18.09 -16.53 12.96
C LEU A 158 -17.69 -17.67 13.89
N LYS A 159 -18.04 -17.54 15.16
CA LYS A 159 -18.02 -18.67 16.09
C LYS A 159 -19.35 -19.40 16.03
N LEU A 160 -19.43 -20.38 15.13
CA LEU A 160 -20.63 -21.16 14.89
C LEU A 160 -20.99 -22.11 16.06
N PRO A 161 -22.28 -22.42 16.27
CA PRO A 161 -22.70 -23.35 17.29
C PRO A 161 -22.29 -24.79 16.93
N PRO A 162 -22.05 -25.68 17.92
CA PRO A 162 -21.61 -27.06 17.67
C PRO A 162 -22.49 -27.86 16.69
N ALA A 163 -23.78 -27.55 16.61
CA ALA A 163 -24.77 -28.18 15.74
C ALA A 163 -24.61 -27.83 14.25
N ALA A 164 -24.04 -26.67 13.92
CA ALA A 164 -23.78 -26.25 12.54
C ALA A 164 -22.71 -27.13 11.84
N HIS A 165 -22.02 -27.98 12.61
CA HIS A 165 -20.89 -28.76 12.13
C HIS A 165 -21.22 -30.25 11.84
N SER A 166 -22.44 -30.57 11.40
CA SER A 166 -23.04 -31.91 11.49
C SER A 166 -22.75 -32.90 10.34
N GLN A 167 -22.14 -32.51 9.21
CA GLN A 167 -21.82 -33.47 8.15
C GLN A 167 -20.65 -34.39 8.54
N LYS A 168 -20.89 -35.71 8.47
CA LYS A 168 -19.94 -36.79 8.80
C LYS A 168 -18.75 -36.79 7.84
N ALA A 169 -17.53 -36.81 8.38
CA ALA A 169 -16.32 -37.18 7.64
C ALA A 169 -16.13 -38.71 7.69
N PRO A 170 -15.78 -39.39 6.57
CA PRO A 170 -15.36 -40.79 6.62
C PRO A 170 -14.03 -40.89 7.38
N GLY A 171 -13.91 -41.79 8.36
CA GLY A 171 -12.66 -42.06 9.08
C GLY A 171 -12.41 -41.25 10.37
N ALA A 172 -13.37 -40.44 10.84
CA ALA A 172 -13.22 -39.72 12.11
C ALA A 172 -13.28 -40.66 13.33
N SER A 173 -12.12 -41.10 13.83
CA SER A 173 -12.05 -41.79 15.13
C SER A 173 -12.24 -40.76 16.26
N GLN A 174 -13.34 -40.95 17.00
CA GLN A 174 -13.89 -40.15 18.11
C GLN A 174 -14.76 -38.93 17.72
N ARG A 175 -16.05 -39.07 18.06
CA ARG A 175 -17.01 -37.96 18.14
C ARG A 175 -16.57 -36.97 19.23
N LEU A 176 -16.00 -35.83 18.84
CA LEU A 176 -15.89 -34.71 19.78
C LEU A 176 -17.30 -34.13 19.98
N HIS A 177 -17.94 -34.51 21.09
CA HIS A 177 -19.26 -34.00 21.48
C HIS A 177 -19.15 -32.56 22.01
N GLY A 178 -20.08 -31.70 21.59
CA GLY A 178 -20.35 -30.33 22.08
C GLY A 178 -19.19 -29.60 22.77
N ARG A 179 -19.02 -29.82 24.09
CA ARG A 179 -17.98 -29.22 24.92
C ARG A 179 -16.55 -29.50 24.44
N ALA A 180 -16.22 -30.75 24.09
CA ALA A 180 -14.88 -31.11 23.62
C ALA A 180 -14.54 -30.43 22.29
N ARG A 181 -15.55 -30.19 21.45
CA ARG A 181 -15.40 -29.48 20.17
C ARG A 181 -15.17 -27.98 20.38
N ALA A 182 -15.94 -27.36 21.27
CA ALA A 182 -15.75 -25.95 21.64
C ALA A 182 -14.34 -25.69 22.24
N ILE A 183 -13.83 -26.63 23.06
CA ILE A 183 -12.48 -26.59 23.61
C ILE A 183 -11.43 -26.67 22.48
N ALA A 184 -11.62 -27.54 21.50
CA ALA A 184 -10.67 -27.73 20.39
C ALA A 184 -10.53 -26.48 19.50
N TYR A 185 -11.61 -25.71 19.29
CA TYR A 185 -11.57 -24.47 18.50
C TYR A 185 -11.09 -23.23 19.27
N ALA A 186 -11.14 -23.24 20.60
CA ALA A 186 -10.81 -22.07 21.42
C ALA A 186 -9.40 -21.48 21.14
N PRO A 187 -8.33 -22.28 20.93
CA PRO A 187 -7.01 -21.75 20.59
C PRO A 187 -6.96 -21.00 19.25
N TYR A 188 -7.79 -21.40 18.28
CA TYR A 188 -7.84 -20.81 16.93
C TYR A 188 -8.47 -19.42 16.99
N TYR A 189 -9.67 -19.30 17.57
CA TYR A 189 -10.32 -18.00 17.77
C TYR A 189 -9.48 -17.05 18.64
N ARG A 190 -8.76 -17.58 19.64
CA ARG A 190 -7.85 -16.78 20.48
C ARG A 190 -6.69 -16.21 19.65
N HIS A 191 -6.15 -16.99 18.71
CA HIS A 191 -5.09 -16.53 17.81
C HIS A 191 -5.57 -15.36 16.95
N LEU A 192 -6.75 -15.51 16.33
CA LEU A 192 -7.36 -14.47 15.50
C LEU A 192 -7.63 -13.17 16.28
N ARG A 193 -8.22 -13.27 17.48
CA ARG A 193 -8.47 -12.10 18.34
C ARG A 193 -7.19 -11.33 18.69
N ARG A 194 -6.09 -12.04 18.98
CA ARG A 194 -4.79 -11.43 19.30
C ARG A 194 -4.16 -10.68 18.12
N ARG A 195 -4.64 -10.95 16.90
CA ARG A 195 -4.20 -10.32 15.65
C ARG A 195 -5.24 -9.37 15.07
N GLY A 196 -6.20 -8.95 15.87
CA GLY A 196 -7.15 -7.89 15.53
C GLY A 196 -8.31 -8.32 14.64
N ILE A 197 -8.47 -9.62 14.35
CA ILE A 197 -9.65 -10.12 13.63
C ILE A 197 -10.85 -10.16 14.58
N ALA A 198 -11.97 -9.58 14.15
CA ALA A 198 -13.20 -9.57 14.91
C ALA A 198 -13.83 -10.98 14.92
N VAL A 199 -14.03 -11.54 16.11
CA VAL A 199 -14.69 -12.84 16.28
C VAL A 199 -16.07 -12.64 16.88
N LEU A 200 -17.11 -12.86 16.06
CA LEU A 200 -18.51 -12.77 16.44
C LEU A 200 -18.93 -14.03 17.21
N ASP A 201 -19.53 -13.85 18.38
CA ASP A 201 -19.82 -14.90 19.35
C ASP A 201 -21.21 -14.64 19.94
N ALA A 202 -22.24 -15.32 19.43
CA ALA A 202 -23.57 -15.25 20.01
C ALA A 202 -23.58 -16.07 21.31
N LYS A 203 -23.46 -15.40 22.45
CA LYS A 203 -23.73 -16.05 23.73
C LYS A 203 -25.24 -16.37 23.75
N PRO A 204 -25.66 -17.61 24.03
CA PRO A 204 -27.09 -17.92 24.13
C PRO A 204 -27.72 -17.05 25.23
N ASN A 205 -28.69 -16.23 24.85
CA ASN A 205 -29.43 -15.39 25.78
C ASN A 205 -30.50 -16.26 26.47
N ILE A 206 -30.23 -16.69 27.70
CA ILE A 206 -31.09 -17.61 28.48
C ILE A 206 -32.42 -16.92 28.91
N ALA A 207 -32.56 -15.61 28.70
CA ALA A 207 -33.64 -14.81 29.28
C ALA A 207 -34.95 -14.70 28.46
N MET A 208 -35.03 -15.24 27.24
CA MET A 208 -36.22 -15.08 26.38
C MET A 208 -36.83 -16.39 25.85
N THR A 209 -37.02 -17.39 26.71
CA THR A 209 -37.89 -18.56 26.42
C THR A 209 -39.27 -18.42 27.07
N LYS A 210 -39.91 -17.26 26.91
CA LYS A 210 -41.37 -17.09 27.07
C LYS A 210 -41.85 -16.14 25.99
N GLY A 211 -42.27 -16.69 24.86
CA GLY A 211 -42.93 -15.90 23.82
C GLY A 211 -44.19 -15.23 24.37
N ALA A 212 -44.37 -13.95 24.06
CA ALA A 212 -45.68 -13.33 24.13
C ALA A 212 -46.63 -14.07 23.18
N ARG A 213 -47.90 -14.20 23.59
CA ARG A 213 -48.93 -15.07 23.02
C ARG A 213 -48.94 -15.07 21.48
N GLY A 214 -48.72 -16.24 20.86
CA GLY A 214 -49.27 -16.56 19.53
C GLY A 214 -48.29 -17.08 18.47
N GLU A 215 -46.98 -16.86 18.58
CA GLU A 215 -46.00 -17.30 17.58
C GLU A 215 -45.05 -18.39 18.12
N PRO A 216 -44.66 -19.39 17.31
CA PRO A 216 -43.69 -20.40 17.73
C PRO A 216 -42.35 -19.72 18.03
N ALA A 217 -41.82 -19.91 19.24
CA ALA A 217 -40.51 -19.40 19.60
C ALA A 217 -39.44 -19.95 18.65
N PRO A 218 -38.51 -19.13 18.14
CA PRO A 218 -37.43 -19.59 17.29
C PRO A 218 -36.64 -20.70 17.98
N SER A 219 -36.14 -21.68 17.22
CA SER A 219 -35.28 -22.69 17.81
C SER A 219 -34.01 -22.03 18.37
N ILE A 220 -33.37 -22.66 19.37
CA ILE A 220 -32.10 -22.14 19.95
C ILE A 220 -31.04 -21.89 18.85
N GLY A 221 -31.09 -22.65 17.74
CA GLY A 221 -30.27 -22.42 16.57
C GLY A 221 -30.60 -21.10 15.88
N ASP A 222 -31.88 -20.85 15.60
CA ASP A 222 -32.34 -19.64 14.90
C ASP A 222 -32.01 -18.37 15.68
N GLN A 223 -32.19 -18.38 17.00
CA GLN A 223 -31.82 -17.23 17.85
C GLN A 223 -30.31 -16.95 17.81
N HIS A 224 -29.47 -17.99 17.79
CA HIS A 224 -28.02 -17.82 17.71
C HIS A 224 -27.58 -17.22 16.35
N TYR A 225 -28.24 -17.61 15.25
CA TYR A 225 -28.00 -17.03 13.94
C TYR A 225 -28.48 -15.57 13.85
N HIS A 226 -29.64 -15.26 14.43
CA HIS A 226 -30.13 -13.88 14.57
C HIS A 226 -29.16 -12.99 15.35
N ASP A 227 -28.64 -13.48 16.48
CA ASP A 227 -27.70 -12.72 17.32
C ASP A 227 -26.37 -12.47 16.59
N LEU A 228 -25.85 -13.46 15.85
CA LEU A 228 -24.65 -13.29 15.01
C LEU A 228 -24.90 -12.30 13.86
N ALA A 229 -26.05 -12.37 13.21
CA ALA A 229 -26.44 -11.45 12.15
C ALA A 229 -26.63 -10.01 12.70
N ALA A 230 -27.22 -9.86 13.88
CA ALA A 230 -27.35 -8.58 14.56
C ALA A 230 -25.99 -8.01 14.96
N GLN A 231 -25.06 -8.84 15.46
CA GLN A 231 -23.68 -8.42 15.74
C GLN A 231 -22.94 -8.01 14.47
N LEU A 232 -23.11 -8.76 13.36
CA LEU A 232 -22.53 -8.41 12.07
C LEU A 232 -23.12 -7.08 11.55
N ALA A 233 -24.44 -6.91 11.59
CA ALA A 233 -25.11 -5.68 11.20
C ALA A 233 -24.69 -4.49 12.07
N ALA A 234 -24.53 -4.69 13.38
CA ALA A 234 -24.04 -3.66 14.30
C ALA A 234 -22.56 -3.34 14.05
N ALA A 235 -21.72 -4.33 13.74
CA ALA A 235 -20.32 -4.10 13.37
C ALA A 235 -20.18 -3.35 12.04
N LEU A 236 -21.08 -3.61 11.09
CA LEU A 236 -21.16 -2.89 9.82
C LEU A 236 -21.76 -1.47 10.00
N LYS A 237 -22.72 -1.29 10.91
CA LYS A 237 -23.35 0.02 11.23
C LYS A 237 -22.49 0.92 12.12
N ASN A 238 -21.82 0.41 13.14
CA ASN A 238 -20.94 1.22 14.02
C ASN A 238 -19.67 1.71 13.31
N ARG A 239 -19.39 1.17 12.13
CA ARG A 239 -18.39 1.70 11.20
C ARG A 239 -18.99 2.65 10.16
N SER A 240 -20.27 3.07 10.28
CA SER A 240 -20.85 4.11 9.42
C SER A 240 -20.41 5.53 9.79
N SER A 241 -19.63 5.72 10.86
CA SER A 241 -18.91 6.96 11.15
C SER A 241 -17.47 6.96 10.63
N GLU A 242 -16.89 5.79 10.36
CA GLU A 242 -15.74 5.67 9.48
C GLU A 242 -16.29 5.68 8.05
N LYS A 243 -16.11 6.80 7.33
CA LYS A 243 -16.44 6.85 5.89
C LYS A 243 -15.95 5.55 5.24
N PRO A 244 -16.76 4.89 4.39
CA PRO A 244 -16.30 3.69 3.68
C PRO A 244 -15.00 4.05 2.96
N ARG A 245 -13.86 3.61 3.51
CA ARG A 245 -12.56 3.74 2.86
C ARG A 245 -12.62 2.77 1.69
N HIS A 246 -13.07 3.20 0.53
CA HIS A 246 -12.87 2.42 -0.69
C HIS A 246 -11.37 2.10 -0.73
N TRP A 247 -10.98 0.83 -0.63
CA TRP A 247 -9.56 0.48 -0.32
C TRP A 247 -8.64 0.64 -1.53
N ASN A 248 -9.24 0.66 -2.71
CA ASN A 248 -8.63 1.14 -3.93
C ASN A 248 -9.08 2.57 -4.18
N TRP A 249 -9.14 3.41 -3.13
CA TRP A 249 -9.49 4.82 -3.23
C TRP A 249 -8.89 5.66 -2.09
N ASP A 250 -7.99 6.53 -2.47
CA ASP A 250 -7.51 7.63 -1.68
C ASP A 250 -8.60 8.70 -1.60
N ALA A 251 -9.27 8.79 -0.44
CA ALA A 251 -10.28 9.81 -0.23
C ALA A 251 -9.70 11.22 -0.07
N GLN A 252 -8.44 11.33 0.36
CA GLN A 252 -7.75 12.60 0.54
C GLN A 252 -7.39 13.20 -0.83
N HIS A 253 -6.92 12.37 -1.75
CA HIS A 253 -6.44 12.79 -3.06
C HIS A 253 -7.40 12.46 -4.21
N GLN A 254 -8.55 11.84 -3.90
CA GLN A 254 -9.62 11.48 -4.84
C GLN A 254 -9.12 10.64 -6.02
N ALA A 255 -8.43 9.54 -5.71
CA ALA A 255 -7.78 8.69 -6.70
C ALA A 255 -7.96 7.22 -6.34
N PRO A 256 -8.17 6.29 -7.28
CA PRO A 256 -8.08 4.88 -6.98
C PRO A 256 -6.65 4.48 -6.63
N VAL A 257 -6.48 3.58 -5.66
CA VAL A 257 -5.18 3.07 -5.22
C VAL A 257 -4.90 1.71 -5.88
N LEU A 258 -3.75 1.60 -6.52
CA LEU A 258 -3.27 0.42 -7.23
C LEU A 258 -1.98 -0.09 -6.57
N CYS A 259 -1.99 -1.34 -6.14
CA CYS A 259 -0.87 -1.95 -5.41
C CYS A 259 -0.14 -2.97 -6.29
N TRP A 260 1.19 -2.88 -6.33
CA TRP A 260 2.06 -3.69 -7.18
C TRP A 260 3.04 -4.46 -6.29
N SER A 261 3.16 -5.77 -6.50
CA SER A 261 4.14 -6.59 -5.77
C SER A 261 5.49 -6.64 -6.46
N ASP A 262 5.56 -6.22 -7.72
CA ASP A 262 6.79 -6.06 -8.47
C ASP A 262 6.74 -4.76 -9.31
N PRO A 263 7.81 -3.96 -9.34
CA PRO A 263 7.90 -2.79 -10.23
C PRO A 263 7.57 -3.07 -11.69
N ASP A 264 7.87 -4.26 -12.21
CA ASP A 264 7.62 -4.64 -13.61
C ASP A 264 6.12 -4.80 -13.94
N GLN A 265 5.27 -4.92 -12.91
CA GLN A 265 3.81 -4.98 -13.06
C GLN A 265 3.16 -3.60 -13.18
N LEU A 266 3.92 -2.53 -12.90
CA LEU A 266 3.39 -1.18 -12.85
C LEU A 266 2.69 -0.82 -14.16
N ASP A 267 1.44 -0.35 -14.07
CA ASP A 267 0.71 0.21 -15.21
C ASP A 267 0.12 1.58 -14.86
N VAL A 268 0.69 2.64 -15.43
CA VAL A 268 0.24 4.04 -15.25
C VAL A 268 -0.52 4.59 -16.45
N ARG A 269 -0.82 3.77 -17.46
CA ARG A 269 -1.48 4.22 -18.70
C ARG A 269 -2.96 4.51 -18.53
N ILE A 270 -3.51 4.25 -17.34
CA ILE A 270 -4.88 4.57 -16.99
C ILE A 270 -5.03 6.10 -17.04
N GLU A 271 -5.93 6.59 -17.89
CA GLU A 271 -6.23 8.03 -17.98
C GLU A 271 -6.81 8.55 -16.67
N GLY A 272 -6.53 9.82 -16.37
CA GLY A 272 -6.98 10.47 -15.16
C GLY A 272 -6.05 10.19 -13.98
N ARG A 273 -6.62 10.27 -12.78
CA ARG A 273 -5.85 10.24 -11.53
C ARG A 273 -5.84 8.84 -10.93
N THR A 274 -4.67 8.34 -10.51
CA THR A 274 -4.46 7.05 -9.84
C THR A 274 -3.32 7.16 -8.81
N GLU A 275 -3.49 6.57 -7.63
CA GLU A 275 -2.40 6.37 -6.67
C GLU A 275 -1.79 4.97 -6.88
N HIS A 276 -0.47 4.86 -6.79
CA HIS A 276 0.28 3.63 -6.95
C HIS A 276 1.14 3.38 -5.73
N VAL A 277 1.17 2.12 -5.31
CA VAL A 277 2.03 1.62 -4.22
C VAL A 277 2.77 0.39 -4.71
N ILE A 278 4.09 0.49 -4.86
CA ILE A 278 4.94 -0.68 -5.08
C ILE A 278 5.45 -1.13 -3.72
N VAL A 279 5.05 -2.33 -3.29
CA VAL A 279 5.42 -2.85 -1.97
C VAL A 279 6.85 -3.40 -1.98
N PRO A 280 7.57 -3.37 -0.84
CA PRO A 280 8.92 -3.92 -0.74
C PRO A 280 8.95 -5.42 -1.07
N ARG A 281 9.87 -5.84 -1.93
CA ARG A 281 10.02 -7.25 -2.32
C ARG A 281 10.82 -8.06 -1.29
N PRO A 282 10.31 -9.20 -0.78
CA PRO A 282 11.04 -10.03 0.17
C PRO A 282 12.39 -10.50 -0.39
N GLY A 283 13.46 -10.36 0.40
CA GLY A 283 14.80 -10.87 0.06
C GLY A 283 15.62 -10.00 -0.91
N THR A 284 15.15 -8.81 -1.27
CA THR A 284 15.84 -7.90 -2.22
C THR A 284 16.59 -6.75 -1.54
N GLY A 285 16.48 -6.61 -0.21
CA GLY A 285 16.99 -5.44 0.53
C GLY A 285 16.00 -4.26 0.57
N GLU A 286 14.92 -4.31 -0.22
CA GLU A 286 13.85 -3.31 -0.18
C GLU A 286 13.10 -3.35 1.16
N LYS A 287 12.93 -2.19 1.79
CA LYS A 287 12.24 -2.00 3.07
C LYS A 287 11.07 -1.03 2.97
N TYR A 288 11.21 0.00 2.15
CA TYR A 288 10.23 1.09 2.03
C TYR A 288 9.35 0.90 0.79
N PRO A 289 8.05 1.19 0.86
CA PRO A 289 7.20 1.20 -0.32
C PRO A 289 7.57 2.39 -1.22
N ILE A 290 7.41 2.23 -2.53
CA ILE A 290 7.40 3.36 -3.47
C ILE A 290 5.94 3.77 -3.67
N ARG A 291 5.58 4.93 -3.13
CA ARG A 291 4.22 5.48 -3.22
C ARG A 291 4.19 6.78 -4.01
N PHE A 292 3.27 6.86 -4.96
CA PHE A 292 3.12 8.03 -5.81
C PHE A 292 1.70 8.15 -6.37
N LEU A 293 1.34 9.33 -6.85
CA LEU A 293 0.07 9.60 -7.53
C LEU A 293 0.34 10.13 -8.92
N VAL A 294 -0.28 9.49 -9.92
CA VAL A 294 -0.23 9.90 -11.33
C VAL A 294 -1.54 10.60 -11.68
N GLN A 295 -1.45 11.67 -12.45
CA GLN A 295 -2.54 12.21 -13.24
C GLN A 295 -2.14 12.16 -14.71
N ASN A 296 -2.61 11.15 -15.41
CA ASN A 296 -2.35 10.95 -16.83
C ASN A 296 -3.33 11.79 -17.66
N THR A 297 -2.81 12.77 -18.38
CA THR A 297 -3.55 13.66 -19.28
C THR A 297 -3.34 13.32 -20.75
N GLY A 298 -2.45 12.35 -21.05
CA GLY A 298 -2.01 12.03 -22.41
C GLY A 298 -1.03 13.04 -23.01
N ALA A 299 -0.52 13.99 -22.23
CA ALA A 299 0.47 14.97 -22.70
C ALA A 299 1.84 14.32 -22.91
N ASP A 300 2.71 14.97 -23.70
CA ASP A 300 4.10 14.55 -23.91
C ASP A 300 5.06 15.04 -22.81
N THR A 301 4.53 15.74 -21.81
CA THR A 301 5.28 16.40 -20.75
C THR A 301 4.86 15.82 -19.40
N LEU A 302 5.84 15.47 -18.56
CA LEU A 302 5.66 14.92 -17.22
C LEU A 302 6.26 15.85 -16.17
N LEU A 303 5.42 16.31 -15.25
CA LEU A 303 5.83 17.05 -14.05
C LEU A 303 5.97 16.08 -12.88
N VAL A 304 7.19 15.92 -12.34
CA VAL A 304 7.48 15.03 -11.22
C VAL A 304 7.68 15.86 -9.94
N VAL A 305 6.80 15.73 -8.97
CA VAL A 305 6.74 16.60 -7.79
C VAL A 305 7.16 15.85 -6.53
N SER A 306 8.14 16.39 -5.81
CA SER A 306 8.63 15.83 -4.54
C SER A 306 8.31 16.77 -3.37
N HIS A 307 7.85 16.22 -2.23
CA HIS A 307 7.51 17.03 -1.05
C HIS A 307 8.72 17.36 -0.17
N GLY A 308 8.62 18.46 0.57
CA GLY A 308 9.59 18.87 1.59
C GLY A 308 9.26 18.34 2.98
N ALA A 309 9.73 19.04 4.01
CA ALA A 309 9.48 18.68 5.41
C ALA A 309 7.98 18.73 5.74
N LEU A 310 7.53 17.75 6.53
CA LEU A 310 6.15 17.60 6.96
C LEU A 310 6.05 17.83 8.46
N ALA A 311 5.36 18.91 8.85
CA ALA A 311 4.92 19.06 10.23
C ALA A 311 3.92 17.93 10.56
N ARG A 312 4.38 16.88 11.26
CA ARG A 312 3.63 15.63 11.48
C ARG A 312 2.37 15.80 12.33
N ALA A 313 2.24 16.94 13.02
CA ALA A 313 1.00 17.34 13.70
C ALA A 313 -0.10 17.86 12.75
N LYS A 314 0.26 18.25 11.52
CA LYS A 314 -0.63 18.86 10.53
C LYS A 314 -0.84 17.99 9.30
N TYR A 315 0.19 17.26 8.87
CA TYR A 315 0.17 16.50 7.63
C TYR A 315 0.37 15.00 7.89
N GLU A 316 -0.45 14.20 7.23
CA GLU A 316 -0.32 12.74 7.19
C GLU A 316 0.40 12.30 5.90
N VAL A 317 0.94 11.08 5.92
CA VAL A 317 1.47 10.40 4.73
C VAL A 317 0.43 9.43 4.16
N PRO A 318 0.32 9.28 2.83
CA PRO A 318 1.13 9.94 1.80
C PRO A 318 0.94 11.44 1.68
N ARG A 319 2.01 12.14 1.33
CA ARG A 319 1.97 13.56 0.96
C ARG A 319 2.23 13.72 -0.54
N PHE A 320 1.24 14.27 -1.25
CA PHE A 320 1.40 14.72 -2.63
C PHE A 320 1.43 16.26 -2.67
N GLU A 321 2.64 16.83 -2.66
CA GLU A 321 2.86 18.28 -2.60
C GLU A 321 2.28 19.00 -3.83
N PHE A 322 1.70 20.17 -3.65
CA PHE A 322 1.09 20.97 -4.72
C PHE A 322 -0.04 20.32 -5.54
N LEU A 323 -0.61 19.19 -5.13
CA LEU A 323 -1.69 18.54 -5.88
C LEU A 323 -2.84 19.52 -6.20
N SER A 324 -3.34 20.25 -5.21
CA SER A 324 -4.45 21.19 -5.42
C SER A 324 -4.10 22.35 -6.36
N THR A 325 -2.82 22.74 -6.40
CA THR A 325 -2.29 23.84 -7.21
C THR A 325 -2.08 23.43 -8.66
N LEU A 326 -1.62 22.20 -8.88
CA LEU A 326 -1.16 21.69 -10.18
C LEU A 326 -2.21 20.82 -10.90
N GLN A 327 -3.20 20.27 -10.19
CA GLN A 327 -4.19 19.35 -10.77
C GLN A 327 -4.98 19.88 -11.99
N SER A 328 -5.02 21.20 -12.19
CA SER A 328 -5.70 21.82 -13.34
C SER A 328 -4.79 22.03 -14.55
N ARG A 329 -3.50 21.68 -14.44
CA ARG A 329 -2.56 21.80 -15.55
C ARG A 329 -2.76 20.70 -16.59
N GLY A 330 -2.29 20.94 -17.81
CA GLY A 330 -2.46 20.04 -18.96
C GLY A 330 -1.40 18.95 -19.07
N GLU A 331 -0.24 19.08 -18.41
CA GLU A 331 0.81 18.07 -18.41
C GLU A 331 0.43 16.82 -17.60
N ASN A 332 1.09 15.69 -17.86
CA ASN A 332 1.04 14.57 -16.95
C ASN A 332 1.65 14.99 -15.61
N LEU A 333 1.06 14.57 -14.49
CA LEU A 333 1.56 14.90 -13.16
C LEU A 333 1.92 13.61 -12.42
N LEU A 334 3.09 13.56 -11.79
CA LEU A 334 3.55 12.47 -10.94
C LEU A 334 3.97 13.04 -9.59
N PHE A 335 3.22 12.79 -8.54
CA PHE A 335 3.51 13.25 -7.19
C PHE A 335 4.12 12.12 -6.37
N LEU A 336 5.31 12.32 -5.84
CA LEU A 336 6.04 11.33 -5.04
C LEU A 336 5.80 11.58 -3.55
N SER A 337 5.55 10.50 -2.80
CA SER A 337 5.53 10.50 -1.34
C SER A 337 6.71 9.69 -0.82
N ASP A 338 7.49 10.23 0.12
CA ASP A 338 8.71 9.60 0.65
C ASP A 338 8.38 8.39 1.53
N GLY A 339 8.70 7.19 1.05
CA GLY A 339 8.38 5.92 1.71
C GLY A 339 9.05 5.73 3.07
N ALA A 340 10.19 6.41 3.34
CA ALA A 340 10.83 6.36 4.65
C ALA A 340 9.97 7.04 5.73
N LEU A 341 9.19 8.07 5.37
CA LEU A 341 8.29 8.77 6.31
C LEU A 341 7.02 7.97 6.65
N GLU A 342 6.69 6.93 5.88
CA GLU A 342 5.64 5.96 6.24
C GLU A 342 6.11 5.02 7.35
N ALA A 343 7.38 4.61 7.31
CA ALA A 343 7.96 3.68 8.28
C ALA A 343 8.26 4.34 9.63
N TYR A 344 8.61 5.64 9.63
CA TYR A 344 9.11 6.35 10.81
C TYR A 344 8.32 7.63 11.10
N PRO A 345 7.29 7.57 11.96
CA PRO A 345 6.44 8.72 12.27
C PRO A 345 7.15 9.91 12.93
N GLU A 346 8.32 9.69 13.53
CA GLU A 346 9.17 10.71 14.13
C GLU A 346 9.95 11.55 13.11
N LEU A 347 10.07 11.08 11.88
CA LEU A 347 10.72 11.82 10.81
C LEU A 347 9.74 12.82 10.19
N GLU A 348 10.18 14.08 10.15
CA GLU A 348 9.50 15.13 9.41
C GLU A 348 10.03 15.24 7.97
N LEU A 349 11.25 14.73 7.70
CA LEU A 349 11.92 14.82 6.41
C LEU A 349 12.97 13.71 6.25
N ALA A 350 13.01 13.05 5.10
CA ALA A 350 13.97 11.99 4.76
C ALA A 350 14.62 12.14 3.37
N TRP A 351 14.34 13.24 2.66
CA TRP A 351 14.98 13.63 1.39
C TRP A 351 14.93 12.55 0.29
N PHE A 352 14.02 11.56 0.37
CA PHE A 352 13.92 10.44 -0.58
C PHE A 352 15.21 9.62 -0.68
N THR A 353 16.00 9.58 0.38
CA THR A 353 17.32 8.92 0.39
C THR A 353 17.24 7.44 0.72
N GLY A 354 16.33 7.04 1.63
CA GLY A 354 16.26 5.68 2.16
C GLY A 354 17.32 5.43 3.24
N ASP A 355 17.76 4.18 3.39
CA ASP A 355 18.77 3.79 4.39
C ASP A 355 20.01 3.14 3.76
N ALA A 356 20.85 2.52 4.58
CA ALA A 356 22.07 1.84 4.13
C ALA A 356 21.81 0.63 3.21
N GLU A 357 20.67 -0.05 3.37
CA GLU A 357 20.30 -1.25 2.61
C GLU A 357 19.33 -0.94 1.46
N ASP A 358 18.43 0.05 1.64
CA ASP A 358 17.40 0.43 0.68
C ASP A 358 17.63 1.87 0.16
N ASP A 359 18.22 2.00 -1.03
CA ASP A 359 18.42 3.28 -1.72
C ASP A 359 17.12 3.73 -2.42
N LEU A 360 16.33 4.54 -1.71
CA LEU A 360 15.10 5.10 -2.26
C LEU A 360 15.37 6.03 -3.43
N THR A 361 16.48 6.76 -3.47
CA THR A 361 16.77 7.66 -4.59
C THR A 361 16.88 6.85 -5.88
N ALA A 362 17.59 5.71 -5.87
CA ALA A 362 17.71 4.83 -7.02
C ALA A 362 16.37 4.19 -7.43
N ARG A 363 15.54 3.78 -6.46
CA ARG A 363 14.24 3.15 -6.73
C ARG A 363 13.20 4.13 -7.26
N TYR A 364 13.11 5.34 -6.70
CA TYR A 364 12.28 6.41 -7.27
C TYR A 364 12.76 6.80 -8.66
N SER A 365 14.07 6.94 -8.90
CA SER A 365 14.60 7.21 -10.23
C SER A 365 14.19 6.15 -11.26
N SER A 366 14.29 4.87 -10.91
CA SER A 366 13.88 3.76 -11.79
C SER A 366 12.37 3.79 -12.05
N THR A 367 11.58 4.08 -11.02
CA THR A 367 10.12 4.20 -11.12
C THR A 367 9.72 5.37 -12.03
N VAL A 368 10.34 6.54 -11.86
CA VAL A 368 10.05 7.73 -12.70
C VAL A 368 10.37 7.45 -14.16
N ARG A 369 11.47 6.74 -14.47
CA ARG A 369 11.78 6.32 -15.85
C ARG A 369 10.70 5.42 -16.42
N ALA A 370 10.28 4.40 -15.68
CA ALA A 370 9.22 3.49 -16.12
C ALA A 370 7.89 4.24 -16.34
N VAL A 371 7.54 5.18 -15.46
CA VAL A 371 6.36 6.04 -15.63
C VAL A 371 6.48 6.92 -16.88
N ALA A 372 7.61 7.59 -17.07
CA ALA A 372 7.83 8.44 -18.23
C ALA A 372 7.77 7.65 -19.55
N GLU A 373 8.34 6.44 -19.59
CA GLU A 373 8.27 5.55 -20.75
C GLU A 373 6.84 5.12 -21.06
N GLN A 374 6.08 4.68 -20.05
CA GLN A 374 4.68 4.26 -20.23
C GLN A 374 3.76 5.39 -20.70
N LEU A 375 4.04 6.62 -20.28
CA LEU A 375 3.30 7.82 -20.68
C LEU A 375 3.83 8.46 -21.97
N ASP A 376 4.85 7.87 -22.60
CA ASP A 376 5.58 8.42 -23.76
C ASP A 376 6.07 9.87 -23.56
N ALA A 377 6.42 10.22 -22.32
CA ALA A 377 6.83 11.58 -21.96
C ALA A 377 8.20 11.93 -22.56
N LYS A 378 8.25 13.04 -23.31
CA LYS A 378 9.45 13.59 -23.96
C LYS A 378 10.13 14.67 -23.12
N LYS A 379 9.35 15.39 -22.31
CA LYS A 379 9.84 16.42 -21.40
C LYS A 379 9.56 16.03 -19.97
N ILE A 380 10.58 15.93 -19.13
CA ILE A 380 10.45 15.49 -17.74
C ILE A 380 11.01 16.60 -16.84
N LEU A 381 10.11 17.33 -16.19
CA LEU A 381 10.44 18.43 -15.29
C LEU A 381 10.21 17.99 -13.84
N PHE A 382 11.28 17.92 -13.07
CA PHE A 382 11.22 17.67 -11.63
C PHE A 382 10.98 18.97 -10.87
N VAL A 383 10.05 18.99 -9.92
CA VAL A 383 9.65 20.18 -9.17
C VAL A 383 9.64 19.85 -7.68
N GLY A 384 10.28 20.70 -6.88
CA GLY A 384 10.27 20.50 -5.43
C GLY A 384 10.81 21.68 -4.67
N GLY A 385 10.41 21.79 -3.41
CA GLY A 385 10.86 22.82 -2.50
C GLY A 385 11.63 22.27 -1.32
N SER A 386 12.57 23.03 -0.77
CA SER A 386 13.25 22.65 0.49
C SER A 386 13.86 21.25 0.33
N GLY A 387 13.44 20.27 1.15
CA GLY A 387 13.91 18.88 1.03
C GLY A 387 13.42 18.15 -0.22
N GLY A 388 12.27 18.53 -0.74
CA GLY A 388 11.76 18.05 -2.03
C GLY A 388 12.53 18.62 -3.21
N GLY A 389 13.08 19.84 -3.07
CA GLY A 389 13.99 20.43 -4.05
C GLY A 389 15.31 19.66 -4.13
N PHE A 390 15.84 19.23 -2.98
CA PHE A 390 16.98 18.31 -2.92
C PHE A 390 16.69 16.99 -3.63
N ALA A 391 15.56 16.35 -3.32
CA ALA A 391 15.15 15.11 -3.97
C ALA A 391 15.00 15.29 -5.49
N SER A 392 14.37 16.39 -5.92
CA SER A 392 14.12 16.69 -7.34
C SER A 392 15.41 16.80 -8.16
N VAL A 393 16.46 17.42 -7.62
CA VAL A 393 17.76 17.52 -8.31
C VAL A 393 18.43 16.15 -8.40
N ASN A 394 18.38 15.35 -7.32
CA ASN A 394 18.95 14.00 -7.30
C ASN A 394 18.24 13.04 -8.29
N LEU A 395 16.92 13.13 -8.39
CA LEU A 395 16.12 12.33 -9.32
C LEU A 395 16.35 12.76 -10.78
N ALA A 396 16.39 14.07 -11.06
CA ALA A 396 16.66 14.58 -12.41
C ALA A 396 18.03 14.14 -12.94
N ALA A 397 19.05 14.10 -12.08
CA ALA A 397 20.37 13.61 -12.47
C ALA A 397 20.39 12.15 -12.93
N SER A 398 19.33 11.38 -12.62
CA SER A 398 19.17 10.02 -13.11
C SER A 398 18.48 9.96 -14.47
N VAL A 399 17.81 11.01 -14.93
CA VAL A 399 17.02 11.00 -16.18
C VAL A 399 17.64 11.94 -17.19
N GLU A 400 18.25 11.38 -18.22
CA GLU A 400 18.90 12.16 -19.29
C GLU A 400 17.89 13.04 -20.04
N GLY A 401 18.29 14.26 -20.38
CA GLY A 401 17.45 15.27 -21.02
C GLY A 401 16.40 15.90 -20.09
N SER A 402 16.39 15.55 -18.80
CA SER A 402 15.45 16.13 -17.84
C SER A 402 15.88 17.51 -17.33
N ARG A 403 14.95 18.20 -16.66
CA ARG A 403 15.19 19.50 -16.03
C ARG A 403 14.61 19.50 -14.61
N THR A 404 15.18 20.29 -13.72
CA THR A 404 14.65 20.51 -12.37
C THR A 404 14.30 21.98 -12.17
N LEU A 405 13.18 22.26 -11.51
CA LEU A 405 12.81 23.53 -10.91
C LEU A 405 12.74 23.36 -9.38
N ALA A 406 13.80 23.78 -8.70
CA ALA A 406 13.96 23.60 -7.25
C ALA A 406 13.85 24.93 -6.51
N PHE A 407 12.97 25.00 -5.50
CA PHE A 407 12.74 26.22 -4.70
C PHE A 407 13.36 26.12 -3.32
N ASN A 408 14.16 27.12 -2.94
CA ASN A 408 14.91 27.19 -1.69
C ASN A 408 15.50 25.81 -1.27
N PRO A 409 16.09 25.03 -2.20
CA PRO A 409 16.44 23.66 -1.89
C PRO A 409 17.53 23.60 -0.83
N GLN A 410 17.47 22.58 0.03
CA GLN A 410 18.71 22.18 0.68
C GLN A 410 19.66 21.60 -0.38
N THR A 411 20.95 21.87 -0.25
CA THR A 411 22.00 21.38 -1.16
C THR A 411 22.97 20.42 -0.49
N ASP A 412 22.89 20.30 0.84
CA ASP A 412 23.69 19.42 1.68
C ASP A 412 22.87 19.09 2.93
N ILE A 413 22.43 17.83 3.07
CA ILE A 413 21.56 17.41 4.18
C ILE A 413 22.20 17.75 5.53
N ARG A 414 23.52 17.61 5.65
CA ARG A 414 24.27 17.83 6.90
C ARG A 414 24.24 19.28 7.37
N LYS A 415 23.98 20.24 6.47
CA LYS A 415 23.93 21.67 6.77
C LYS A 415 22.54 22.19 7.13
N TYR A 416 21.54 21.30 7.15
CA TYR A 416 20.20 21.63 7.60
C TYR A 416 20.12 21.77 9.13
N TRP A 417 18.92 21.89 9.69
CA TRP A 417 18.73 22.01 11.13
C TRP A 417 19.27 20.79 11.88
N ALA A 418 20.20 21.03 12.81
CA ALA A 418 20.94 19.99 13.53
C ALA A 418 20.03 18.92 14.16
N LYS A 419 18.89 19.32 14.73
CA LYS A 419 17.90 18.38 15.29
C LYS A 419 17.36 17.43 14.22
N SER A 420 16.94 17.95 13.08
CA SER A 420 16.39 17.16 11.97
C SER A 420 17.44 16.22 11.39
N VAL A 421 18.67 16.69 11.20
CA VAL A 421 19.78 15.85 10.68
C VAL A 421 20.14 14.75 11.66
N LEU A 422 20.18 15.06 12.97
CA LEU A 422 20.46 14.06 14.00
C LEU A 422 19.38 12.98 14.08
N THR A 423 18.10 13.35 14.02
CA THR A 423 17.00 12.38 13.99
C THR A 423 17.07 11.53 12.71
N TYR A 424 17.26 12.16 11.55
CA TYR A 424 17.44 11.47 10.27
C TYR A 424 18.57 10.44 10.31
N GLN A 425 19.76 10.84 10.75
CA GLN A 425 20.93 9.97 10.85
C GLN A 425 20.66 8.80 11.80
N ARG A 426 20.14 9.07 13.01
CA ARG A 426 19.88 8.01 14.01
C ARG A 426 18.81 7.02 13.57
N THR A 427 17.82 7.47 12.81
CA THR A 427 16.71 6.61 12.37
C THR A 427 17.10 5.79 11.14
N LEU A 428 17.72 6.41 10.12
CA LEU A 428 17.98 5.76 8.83
C LEU A 428 19.42 5.24 8.67
N PHE A 429 20.38 5.77 9.41
CA PHE A 429 21.79 5.36 9.35
C PHE A 429 22.36 5.15 10.77
N PRO A 430 21.74 4.28 11.60
CA PRO A 430 22.14 4.08 12.99
C PRO A 430 23.56 3.51 13.15
N GLU A 431 24.12 2.92 12.08
CA GLU A 431 25.51 2.46 12.02
C GLU A 431 26.53 3.60 11.97
N MET A 432 26.11 4.82 11.63
CA MET A 432 26.95 6.00 11.66
C MET A 432 26.97 6.63 13.06
N ASN A 433 28.14 7.03 13.54
CA ASN A 433 28.29 7.57 14.89
C ASN A 433 27.88 9.04 14.99
N SER A 434 27.90 9.77 13.88
CA SER A 434 27.55 11.19 13.85
C SER A 434 27.01 11.65 12.48
N PRO A 435 26.28 12.77 12.42
CA PRO A 435 25.86 13.40 11.16
C PRO A 435 26.98 13.69 10.15
N GLU A 436 28.23 13.88 10.60
CA GLU A 436 29.37 14.14 9.73
C GLU A 436 29.73 12.91 8.87
N GLU A 437 29.53 11.70 9.39
CA GLU A 437 29.78 10.44 8.67
C GLU A 437 28.82 10.25 7.47
N LEU A 438 27.68 10.95 7.44
CA LEU A 438 26.81 10.99 6.26
C LEU A 438 27.55 11.42 4.98
N SER A 439 28.67 12.12 5.12
CA SER A 439 29.55 12.47 4.00
C SER A 439 29.99 11.29 3.13
N HIS A 440 30.04 10.08 3.70
CA HIS A 440 30.36 8.84 2.99
C HIS A 440 29.31 8.45 1.94
N LEU A 441 28.08 8.99 2.05
CA LEU A 441 26.98 8.77 1.11
C LEU A 441 27.04 9.70 -0.12
N GLN A 442 28.04 10.60 -0.20
CA GLN A 442 28.35 11.41 -1.39
C GLN A 442 27.13 12.14 -1.96
N GLU A 443 26.75 11.88 -3.20
CA GLU A 443 25.63 12.51 -3.91
C GLU A 443 24.26 12.27 -3.26
N ARG A 444 24.09 11.18 -2.49
CA ARG A 444 22.84 10.93 -1.75
C ARG A 444 22.59 11.99 -0.68
N VAL A 445 23.62 12.71 -0.22
CA VAL A 445 23.50 13.76 0.80
C VAL A 445 23.99 15.14 0.34
N SER A 446 24.60 15.24 -0.84
CA SER A 446 25.17 16.49 -1.37
C SER A 446 24.89 16.72 -2.86
N LEU A 447 24.09 17.76 -3.16
CA LEU A 447 23.82 18.16 -4.54
C LEU A 447 25.04 18.77 -5.23
N VAL A 448 25.96 19.36 -4.46
CA VAL A 448 27.22 19.83 -5.03
C VAL A 448 27.96 18.67 -5.67
N HIS A 449 28.09 17.55 -4.96
CA HIS A 449 28.73 16.35 -5.49
C HIS A 449 27.96 15.80 -6.69
N ARG A 450 26.63 15.78 -6.63
CA ARG A 450 25.79 15.32 -7.74
C ARG A 450 25.99 16.14 -9.02
N VAL A 451 25.91 17.47 -8.90
CA VAL A 451 25.95 18.39 -10.04
C VAL A 451 27.35 18.52 -10.62
N SER A 452 28.40 18.47 -9.79
CA SER A 452 29.78 18.64 -10.27
C SER A 452 30.37 17.39 -10.93
N THR A 453 29.88 16.20 -10.59
CA THR A 453 30.36 14.93 -11.17
C THR A 453 29.58 14.50 -12.41
N SER A 454 28.41 15.08 -12.65
CA SER A 454 27.60 14.78 -13.82
C SER A 454 28.16 15.44 -15.09
N ALA A 455 28.13 14.72 -16.21
CA ALA A 455 28.56 15.26 -17.50
C ALA A 455 27.69 16.48 -17.88
N PRO A 456 28.27 17.59 -18.35
CA PRO A 456 27.48 18.74 -18.80
C PRO A 456 26.47 18.35 -19.90
N GLY A 457 25.23 18.80 -19.75
CA GLY A 457 24.16 18.66 -20.75
C GLY A 457 23.27 17.43 -20.53
N THR A 458 23.57 16.58 -19.54
CA THR A 458 22.74 15.40 -19.23
C THR A 458 21.40 15.78 -18.59
N TYR A 459 21.37 16.81 -17.77
CA TYR A 459 20.16 17.40 -17.19
C TYR A 459 20.42 18.86 -16.82
N GLN A 460 19.36 19.60 -16.52
CA GLN A 460 19.42 21.02 -16.20
C GLN A 460 18.81 21.33 -14.83
N VAL A 461 19.37 22.31 -14.12
CA VAL A 461 18.91 22.74 -12.79
C VAL A 461 18.57 24.22 -12.81
N ILE A 462 17.29 24.52 -12.58
CA ILE A 462 16.80 25.87 -12.27
C ILE A 462 16.59 25.94 -10.77
N TYR A 463 17.52 26.61 -10.08
CA TYR A 463 17.47 26.87 -8.64
C TYR A 463 16.81 28.23 -8.43
N VAL A 464 15.68 28.26 -7.73
CA VAL A 464 14.98 29.47 -7.31
C VAL A 464 15.19 29.69 -5.81
N GLN A 465 15.58 30.90 -5.41
CA GLN A 465 15.82 31.31 -4.04
C GLN A 465 15.01 32.57 -3.72
N ASN A 466 14.23 32.56 -2.63
CA ASN A 466 13.72 33.79 -2.03
C ASN A 466 14.89 34.57 -1.43
N ASP A 467 14.97 35.85 -1.74
CA ASP A 467 16.09 36.73 -1.40
C ASP A 467 16.20 37.08 0.10
N ASP A 468 15.15 36.81 0.88
CA ASP A 468 15.08 37.04 2.32
C ASP A 468 15.17 35.76 3.18
N ASP A 469 15.36 34.58 2.59
CA ASP A 469 15.60 33.31 3.31
C ASP A 469 17.06 33.15 3.73
N ALA A 470 17.45 33.93 4.75
CA ALA A 470 18.83 34.01 5.23
C ALA A 470 19.46 32.64 5.55
N PHE A 471 18.70 31.71 6.14
CA PHE A 471 19.24 30.39 6.50
C PHE A 471 19.64 29.60 5.25
N HIS A 472 18.74 29.47 4.26
CA HIS A 472 19.05 28.70 3.05
C HIS A 472 20.06 29.40 2.16
N ILE A 473 20.05 30.74 2.14
CA ILE A 473 21.08 31.51 1.44
C ILE A 473 22.47 31.18 2.01
N GLU A 474 22.66 31.28 3.33
CA GLU A 474 23.97 31.06 3.96
C GLU A 474 24.40 29.59 3.93
N LYS A 475 23.48 28.67 4.23
CA LYS A 475 23.83 27.24 4.42
C LYS A 475 23.78 26.42 3.14
N HIS A 476 23.02 26.85 2.13
CA HIS A 476 22.76 26.05 0.93
C HIS A 476 23.11 26.76 -0.38
N LEU A 477 22.56 27.96 -0.67
CA LEU A 477 22.83 28.66 -1.93
C LEU A 477 24.31 29.07 -2.05
N LYS A 478 24.86 29.79 -1.06
CA LYS A 478 26.24 30.30 -1.12
C LYS A 478 27.26 29.17 -1.28
N PRO A 479 27.21 28.07 -0.49
CA PRO A 479 28.13 26.95 -0.69
C PRO A 479 27.94 26.27 -2.06
N PHE A 480 26.71 26.13 -2.54
CA PHE A 480 26.42 25.52 -3.83
C PHE A 480 26.98 26.34 -5.00
N ALA A 481 26.65 27.64 -5.04
CA ALA A 481 27.15 28.57 -6.06
C ALA A 481 28.68 28.62 -6.06
N LYS A 482 29.30 28.74 -4.87
CA LYS A 482 30.78 28.76 -4.74
C LYS A 482 31.43 27.53 -5.35
N GLN A 483 30.89 26.34 -5.09
CA GLN A 483 31.48 25.09 -5.59
C GLN A 483 31.28 24.89 -7.09
N LEU A 484 30.27 25.53 -7.69
CA LEU A 484 30.06 25.56 -9.14
C LEU A 484 30.76 26.74 -9.83
N GLY A 485 31.53 27.55 -9.10
CA GLY A 485 32.19 28.74 -9.65
C GLY A 485 31.21 29.86 -10.04
N MET A 486 30.04 29.90 -9.42
CA MET A 486 28.96 30.86 -9.68
C MET A 486 28.86 31.88 -8.54
N THR A 487 28.27 33.05 -8.85
CA THR A 487 27.86 34.00 -7.82
C THR A 487 26.52 33.58 -7.23
N PRO A 488 26.28 33.73 -5.92
CA PRO A 488 25.01 33.37 -5.26
C PRO A 488 23.93 34.43 -5.52
N THR A 489 23.74 34.79 -6.77
CA THR A 489 22.79 35.78 -7.29
C THR A 489 22.14 35.21 -8.55
N THR A 490 21.12 35.89 -9.07
CA THR A 490 20.56 35.55 -10.38
C THR A 490 21.67 35.47 -11.44
N SER A 491 21.91 34.27 -11.97
CA SER A 491 23.06 33.94 -12.82
C SER A 491 22.88 32.60 -13.54
N VAL A 492 23.73 32.32 -14.52
CA VAL A 492 23.78 31.03 -15.25
C VAL A 492 25.22 30.52 -15.24
N SER A 493 25.40 29.21 -15.09
CA SER A 493 26.71 28.57 -15.13
C SER A 493 27.34 28.69 -16.52
N ALA A 494 28.68 28.65 -16.60
CA ALA A 494 29.40 28.80 -17.87
C ALA A 494 29.00 27.76 -18.94
N ASN A 495 28.57 26.57 -18.53
CA ASN A 495 28.10 25.52 -19.43
C ASN A 495 26.59 25.61 -19.77
N GLY A 496 25.83 26.49 -19.11
CA GLY A 496 24.39 26.68 -19.35
C GLY A 496 23.47 25.64 -18.72
N ASN A 497 23.97 24.78 -17.83
CA ASN A 497 23.17 23.71 -17.23
C ASN A 497 22.56 24.06 -15.87
N VAL A 498 23.10 25.07 -15.19
CA VAL A 498 22.59 25.52 -13.89
C VAL A 498 22.24 26.99 -14.00
N GLN A 499 21.02 27.32 -13.63
CA GLN A 499 20.56 28.68 -13.46
C GLN A 499 20.19 28.91 -11.99
N LEU A 500 20.65 30.02 -11.46
CA LEU A 500 20.23 30.54 -10.17
C LEU A 500 19.28 31.72 -10.43
N ILE A 501 18.14 31.76 -9.76
CA ILE A 501 17.18 32.87 -9.77
C ILE A 501 16.99 33.27 -8.31
N VAL A 502 17.43 34.47 -7.93
CA VAL A 502 17.35 34.98 -6.56
C VAL A 502 16.48 36.23 -6.58
N GLU A 503 15.22 36.10 -6.18
CA GLU A 503 14.19 37.13 -6.29
C GLU A 503 13.15 36.97 -5.15
N PRO A 504 12.40 38.03 -4.77
CA PRO A 504 11.43 38.01 -3.67
C PRO A 504 10.10 37.33 -4.06
N PHE A 505 10.13 36.06 -4.43
CA PHE A 505 8.92 35.32 -4.86
C PHE A 505 7.97 34.95 -3.72
N ALA A 506 8.48 34.84 -2.50
CA ALA A 506 7.72 34.65 -1.27
C ALA A 506 8.56 35.10 -0.06
N VAL A 507 7.91 35.36 1.08
CA VAL A 507 8.58 35.78 2.31
C VAL A 507 9.27 34.60 2.99
N GLY A 508 10.54 34.77 3.32
CA GLY A 508 11.39 33.80 4.01
C GLY A 508 11.44 32.46 3.29
N HIS A 509 11.35 31.35 4.03
CA HIS A 509 11.42 30.00 3.46
C HIS A 509 10.11 29.50 2.83
N ASN A 510 9.10 30.35 2.67
CA ASN A 510 7.82 29.91 2.11
C ASN A 510 7.95 29.49 0.64
N MET A 511 7.14 28.49 0.26
CA MET A 511 7.00 28.11 -1.14
C MET A 511 6.26 29.19 -1.93
N PRO A 512 6.56 29.36 -3.23
CA PRO A 512 5.86 30.32 -4.07
C PRO A 512 4.36 30.03 -4.13
N TYR A 513 3.56 31.10 -4.14
CA TYR A 513 2.11 31.01 -4.33
C TYR A 513 1.76 30.47 -5.72
N ARG A 514 0.50 30.03 -5.90
CA ARG A 514 -0.01 29.51 -7.19
C ARG A 514 0.21 30.48 -8.37
N SER A 515 0.12 31.78 -8.11
CA SER A 515 0.35 32.86 -9.09
C SER A 515 1.80 32.94 -9.58
N VAL A 516 2.75 32.43 -8.79
CA VAL A 516 4.18 32.42 -9.11
C VAL A 516 4.64 31.04 -9.56
N LEU A 517 4.15 29.98 -8.93
CA LEU A 517 4.53 28.60 -9.24
C LEU A 517 4.20 28.20 -10.68
N ASN A 518 2.97 28.45 -11.15
CA ASN A 518 2.57 28.04 -12.50
C ASN A 518 3.40 28.73 -13.59
N PRO A 519 3.61 30.05 -13.55
CA PRO A 519 4.43 30.70 -14.56
C PRO A 519 5.92 30.31 -14.51
N LEU A 520 6.46 29.97 -13.34
CA LEU A 520 7.82 29.43 -13.24
C LEU A 520 7.92 28.01 -13.80
N ILE A 521 6.85 27.20 -13.70
CA ILE A 521 6.77 25.93 -14.42
C ILE A 521 6.72 26.19 -15.93
N ASP A 522 5.90 27.13 -16.40
CA ASP A 522 5.82 27.48 -17.82
C ASP A 522 7.18 27.96 -18.36
N TYR A 523 7.88 28.79 -17.58
CA TYR A 523 9.26 29.20 -17.86
C TYR A 523 10.20 28.00 -17.95
N ALA A 524 10.15 27.10 -16.97
CA ALA A 524 10.99 25.91 -16.94
C ALA A 524 10.67 24.92 -18.07
N LEU A 525 9.51 25.00 -18.71
CA LEU A 525 9.16 24.18 -19.89
C LEU A 525 9.52 24.83 -21.23
N HIS A 526 9.86 26.12 -21.22
CA HIS A 526 10.27 26.87 -22.41
C HIS A 526 11.70 26.48 -22.85
N ASP A 527 12.01 26.63 -24.15
CA ASP A 527 13.31 26.31 -24.74
C ASP A 527 13.87 24.94 -24.29
N TRP A 528 13.02 23.90 -24.30
CA TRP A 528 13.43 22.57 -23.86
C TRP A 528 14.51 21.99 -24.78
N GLY A 529 15.61 21.49 -24.20
CA GLY A 529 16.77 20.99 -24.95
C GLY A 529 17.82 22.05 -25.29
N GLU A 530 17.50 23.34 -25.14
CA GLU A 530 18.47 24.42 -25.25
C GLU A 530 19.16 24.69 -23.92
N LYS A 531 20.32 25.36 -23.96
CA LYS A 531 21.00 25.84 -22.74
C LYS A 531 20.10 26.84 -22.00
N LEU A 532 20.19 26.84 -20.67
CA LEU A 532 19.45 27.80 -19.85
C LEU A 532 19.93 29.22 -20.14
N ASN A 533 18.98 30.12 -20.36
CA ASN A 533 19.22 31.54 -20.61
C ASN A 533 19.18 32.34 -19.29
N PRO A 534 19.85 33.49 -19.20
CA PRO A 534 19.71 34.38 -18.04
C PRO A 534 18.25 34.75 -17.77
N TRP A 535 17.88 34.77 -16.50
CA TRP A 535 16.54 35.18 -16.06
C TRP A 535 16.28 36.64 -16.46
N ASN A 536 15.20 36.87 -17.21
CA ASN A 536 14.78 38.21 -17.61
C ASN A 536 13.56 38.65 -16.79
N LYS A 537 13.82 39.44 -15.74
CA LYS A 537 12.79 39.97 -14.85
C LYS A 537 11.67 40.73 -15.58
N GLN A 538 11.98 41.44 -16.67
CA GLN A 538 11.00 42.25 -17.43
C GLN A 538 9.95 41.40 -18.15
N GLN A 539 10.29 40.17 -18.56
CA GLN A 539 9.31 39.25 -19.17
C GLN A 539 8.28 38.75 -18.15
N TYR A 540 8.60 38.84 -16.86
CA TYR A 540 7.83 38.28 -15.76
C TYR A 540 7.34 39.33 -14.74
N GLU A 541 7.39 40.63 -15.08
CA GLU A 541 6.79 41.73 -14.29
C GLU A 541 5.29 41.54 -14.02
N ARG A 542 4.62 40.70 -14.82
CA ARG A 542 3.21 40.31 -14.63
C ARG A 542 3.00 39.20 -13.59
N LEU A 543 4.06 38.61 -13.04
CA LEU A 543 3.95 37.85 -11.80
C LEU A 543 3.66 38.87 -10.72
N ASP A 544 2.39 39.00 -10.35
CA ASP A 544 1.95 39.94 -9.32
C ASP A 544 2.55 39.53 -7.98
N LEU A 545 3.74 40.07 -7.69
CA LEU A 545 4.46 39.96 -6.42
C LEU A 545 3.86 40.90 -5.36
N SER A 546 2.80 41.66 -5.70
CA SER A 546 2.22 42.72 -4.85
C SER A 546 0.85 42.38 -4.26
N ALA A 547 0.26 41.22 -4.59
CA ALA A 547 -1.01 40.77 -4.05
C ALA A 547 -0.85 39.57 -3.11
N GLN A 548 -0.30 39.80 -1.91
CA GLN A 548 -0.74 39.16 -0.65
C GLN A 548 -0.03 39.74 0.58
#